data_AF-A0A3M5VVL5-F1
#
_entry.id   AF-A0A3M5VVL5-F1
#
_cell.length_a   1.000
_cell.length_b   1.000
_cell.length_c   1.000
_cell.angle_alpha   90.00
_cell.angle_beta   90.00
_cell.angle_gamma   90.00
#
_symmetry.space_group_name_H-M   'P 1'
#
loop_
_entity.id
_entity.type
_entity.pdbx_description
1 polymer ?
#
loop_
_entity_poly.entity_id
_entity_poly.type
_entity_poly.pdbx_seq_one_letter_code
_entity_poly.pdbx_strand_id
1 'polypeptide(L)'
;MSGALDRNLSRSCHNPTDFTEKLEKRMKALLSRATIASLLLGTSMLASAADLPRTPAPEGAEVFIVSPKDGATVDKTFTVKFGVKKLDLEPIDKQVPNAGHHHLLVDQKVESLNANEAIPATPTSIHFGKAQTETELTLTPGKHTLQLVAGDNVHRQFEPTVASKVITVNVK
;
A
#
# COMPACT_ATOMS: atom_id res chain seq x y z
N MET A 1 -5.63 31.76 -106.87
CA MET A 1 -4.22 32.22 -106.94
C MET A 1 -3.60 32.09 -105.55
N SER A 2 -2.57 31.24 -105.45
CA SER A 2 -1.33 31.30 -104.64
C SER A 2 -1.30 31.77 -103.17
N GLY A 3 -0.55 30.99 -102.35
CA GLY A 3 0.28 31.45 -101.21
C GLY A 3 -0.34 31.26 -99.82
N ALA A 4 0.08 30.36 -98.92
CA ALA A 4 1.39 29.99 -98.34
C ALA A 4 1.77 30.77 -97.03
N LEU A 5 2.08 29.97 -95.99
CA LEU A 5 3.01 30.19 -94.86
C LEU A 5 2.53 31.09 -93.69
N ASP A 6 2.42 30.66 -92.42
CA ASP A 6 3.33 29.96 -91.48
C ASP A 6 4.26 30.91 -90.68
N ARG A 7 4.48 30.55 -89.40
CA ARG A 7 5.33 31.14 -88.32
C ARG A 7 4.66 32.19 -87.40
N ASN A 8 4.46 32.03 -86.09
CA ASN A 8 5.18 31.37 -84.96
C ASN A 8 6.17 32.29 -84.19
N LEU A 9 5.92 32.40 -82.88
CA LEU A 9 6.80 32.59 -81.71
C LEU A 9 7.39 33.98 -81.34
N SER A 10 7.11 34.42 -80.10
CA SER A 10 8.08 34.47 -78.97
C SER A 10 7.37 34.96 -77.69
N ARG A 11 6.90 34.09 -76.77
CA ARG A 11 7.58 33.58 -75.56
C ARG A 11 8.49 34.57 -74.83
N SER A 12 8.08 34.97 -73.62
CA SER A 12 9.00 35.16 -72.49
C SER A 12 8.47 34.43 -71.26
N CYS A 13 9.35 33.65 -70.67
CA CYS A 13 9.15 32.65 -69.66
C CYS A 13 9.07 33.27 -68.25
N HIS A 14 8.24 32.73 -67.36
CA HIS A 14 8.52 32.74 -65.92
C HIS A 14 8.47 31.30 -65.42
N ASN A 15 9.59 30.87 -64.85
CA ASN A 15 9.92 29.50 -64.50
C ASN A 15 9.36 29.17 -63.09
N PRO A 16 8.68 28.03 -62.87
CA PRO A 16 7.98 27.73 -61.62
C PRO A 16 8.87 27.25 -60.46
N THR A 17 10.20 27.45 -60.52
CA THR A 17 11.15 26.92 -59.52
C THR A 17 11.45 27.88 -58.35
N ASP A 18 10.90 29.10 -58.34
CA ASP A 18 11.22 30.12 -57.32
C ASP A 18 10.45 29.92 -56.00
N PHE A 19 9.35 29.16 -56.02
CA PHE A 19 8.52 28.97 -54.82
C PHE A 19 9.08 27.90 -53.87
N THR A 20 9.80 26.90 -54.38
CA THR A 20 10.29 25.77 -53.59
C THR A 20 11.57 26.10 -52.83
N GLU A 21 12.48 26.93 -53.37
CA GLU A 21 13.68 27.37 -52.66
C GLU A 21 13.38 28.29 -51.47
N LYS A 22 12.36 29.16 -51.60
CA LYS A 22 11.99 30.12 -50.55
C LYS A 22 11.37 29.44 -49.33
N LEU A 23 10.75 28.27 -49.51
CA LEU A 23 10.14 27.49 -48.44
C LEU A 23 11.19 26.70 -47.64
N GLU A 24 12.17 26.10 -48.31
CA GLU A 24 13.26 25.39 -47.63
C GLU A 24 14.17 26.33 -46.83
N LYS A 25 14.45 27.52 -47.35
CA LYS A 25 15.29 28.52 -46.67
C LYS A 25 14.63 29.05 -45.39
N ARG A 26 13.29 29.12 -45.37
CA ARG A 26 12.50 29.48 -44.18
C ARG A 26 12.43 28.37 -43.16
N MET A 27 12.41 27.10 -43.60
CA MET A 27 12.38 25.96 -42.68
C MET A 27 13.74 25.69 -42.02
N LYS A 28 14.85 25.99 -42.71
CA LYS A 28 16.22 25.88 -42.15
C LYS A 28 16.64 27.09 -41.31
N ALA A 29 16.03 28.26 -41.50
CA ALA A 29 16.28 29.46 -40.67
C ALA A 29 15.54 29.45 -39.32
N LEU A 30 14.77 28.40 -39.02
CA LEU A 30 14.14 28.18 -37.71
C LEU A 30 14.97 27.26 -36.79
N LEU A 31 16.17 26.85 -37.22
CA LEU A 31 17.06 25.96 -36.47
C LEU A 31 18.34 26.65 -35.97
N SER A 32 18.26 27.91 -35.55
CA SER A 32 19.42 28.58 -34.95
C SER A 32 19.06 29.42 -33.74
N ARG A 33 19.74 29.08 -32.63
CA ARG A 33 19.79 29.74 -31.31
C ARG A 33 18.65 29.41 -30.35
N ALA A 34 18.75 28.22 -29.75
CA ALA A 34 18.49 28.04 -28.31
C ALA A 34 19.21 26.78 -27.82
N THR A 35 20.53 26.84 -27.67
CA THR A 35 21.21 26.04 -26.64
C THR A 35 21.05 26.81 -25.32
N ILE A 36 20.34 26.25 -24.33
CA ILE A 36 20.59 26.31 -22.88
C ILE A 36 19.48 25.52 -22.18
N ALA A 37 19.90 24.49 -21.45
CA ALA A 37 19.29 23.89 -20.27
C ALA A 37 17.76 23.63 -20.27
N SER A 38 17.39 22.36 -20.47
CA SER A 38 16.23 21.78 -19.78
C SER A 38 16.72 20.60 -18.93
N LEU A 39 17.53 20.94 -17.92
CA LEU A 39 17.72 20.14 -16.72
C LEU A 39 16.63 20.59 -15.75
N LEU A 40 16.02 19.65 -15.03
CA LEU A 40 14.99 19.82 -13.99
C LEU A 40 13.55 19.72 -14.51
N LEU A 41 12.96 18.53 -14.37
CA LEU A 41 11.66 18.30 -13.73
C LEU A 41 11.47 16.79 -13.56
N GLY A 42 12.38 16.19 -12.80
CA GLY A 42 12.30 14.82 -12.31
C GLY A 42 12.29 14.82 -10.79
N THR A 43 11.48 15.67 -10.16
CA THR A 43 11.21 15.52 -8.72
C THR A 43 10.24 14.35 -8.56
N SER A 44 10.81 13.15 -8.51
CA SER A 44 10.15 11.96 -8.02
C SER A 44 9.64 12.27 -6.62
N MET A 45 8.34 12.49 -6.49
CA MET A 45 7.66 12.53 -5.20
C MET A 45 7.69 11.10 -4.65
N LEU A 46 8.78 10.73 -3.99
CA LEU A 46 8.81 9.58 -3.08
C LEU A 46 8.00 10.00 -1.86
N ALA A 47 6.67 9.91 -1.96
CA ALA A 47 5.81 9.91 -0.80
C ALA A 47 6.16 8.65 0.01
N SER A 48 6.85 8.84 1.14
CA SER A 48 7.09 7.77 2.09
C SER A 48 5.75 7.30 2.64
N ALA A 49 5.39 6.03 2.41
CA ALA A 49 4.17 5.43 2.96
C ALA A 49 4.20 5.32 4.51
N ALA A 50 5.33 5.68 5.14
CA ALA A 50 5.54 5.60 6.58
C ALA A 50 4.83 6.68 7.41
N ASP A 51 4.33 7.76 6.78
CA ASP A 51 3.78 8.93 7.51
C ASP A 51 2.24 9.01 7.53
N LEU A 52 1.53 7.97 7.09
CA LEU A 52 0.08 7.96 7.22
C LEU A 52 -0.33 7.76 8.68
N PRO A 53 -1.20 8.63 9.24
CA PRO A 53 -1.64 8.48 10.62
C PRO A 53 -2.30 7.13 10.86
N ARG A 54 -2.09 6.57 12.06
CA ARG A 54 -2.75 5.36 12.51
C ARG A 54 -4.23 5.63 12.80
N THR A 55 -5.05 4.61 12.65
CA THR A 55 -6.48 4.67 12.95
C THR A 55 -6.69 4.90 14.45
N PRO A 56 -7.44 5.95 14.87
CA PRO A 56 -7.74 6.16 16.29
C PRO A 56 -8.53 4.99 16.89
N ALA A 57 -8.13 4.54 18.08
CA ALA A 57 -8.88 3.56 18.84
C ALA A 57 -10.18 4.19 19.38
N PRO A 58 -11.31 3.48 19.35
CA PRO A 58 -12.48 3.89 20.11
C PRO A 58 -12.16 4.01 21.61
N GLU A 59 -12.83 4.93 22.30
CA GLU A 59 -12.56 5.21 23.71
C GLU A 59 -12.83 3.98 24.59
N GLY A 60 -11.79 3.52 25.30
CA GLY A 60 -11.86 2.35 26.17
C GLY A 60 -11.99 1.02 25.43
N ALA A 61 -11.60 0.97 24.15
CA ALA A 61 -11.47 -0.28 23.41
C ALA A 61 -10.50 -1.24 24.12
N GLU A 62 -10.91 -2.50 24.26
CA GLU A 62 -10.10 -3.56 24.86
C GLU A 62 -10.20 -4.83 24.01
N VAL A 63 -9.07 -5.54 23.89
CA VAL A 63 -9.05 -6.95 23.51
C VAL A 63 -8.40 -7.76 24.62
N PHE A 64 -8.86 -8.99 24.83
CA PHE A 64 -8.37 -9.83 25.93
C PHE A 64 -8.47 -11.32 25.61
N ILE A 65 -7.61 -12.11 26.25
CA ILE A 65 -7.68 -13.57 26.19
C ILE A 65 -8.60 -14.04 27.33
N VAL A 66 -9.72 -14.67 26.94
CA VAL A 66 -10.71 -15.24 27.86
C VAL A 66 -10.18 -16.53 28.48
N SER A 67 -9.61 -17.39 27.64
CA SER A 67 -8.92 -18.62 28.03
C SER A 67 -7.81 -18.93 27.01
N PRO A 68 -6.71 -19.58 27.41
CA PRO A 68 -6.38 -19.99 28.77
C PRO A 68 -6.12 -18.78 29.70
N LYS A 69 -6.16 -19.01 31.01
CA LYS A 69 -5.76 -18.00 32.00
C LYS A 69 -4.23 -17.94 32.09
N ASP A 70 -3.71 -16.81 32.56
CA ASP A 70 -2.30 -16.66 32.85
C ASP A 70 -1.80 -17.74 33.83
N GLY A 71 -0.69 -18.37 33.50
CA GLY A 71 -0.08 -19.49 34.23
C GLY A 71 -0.70 -20.86 33.95
N ALA A 72 -1.74 -20.97 33.11
CA ALA A 72 -2.41 -22.25 32.87
C ALA A 72 -1.49 -23.30 32.23
N THR A 73 -1.66 -24.55 32.65
CA THR A 73 -1.07 -25.72 31.96
C THR A 73 -2.06 -26.27 30.94
N VAL A 74 -1.60 -26.47 29.71
CA VAL A 74 -2.42 -26.90 28.57
C VAL A 74 -1.76 -28.06 27.82
N ASP A 75 -2.55 -28.84 27.10
CA ASP A 75 -2.03 -29.84 26.14
C ASP A 75 -1.34 -29.14 24.96
N LYS A 76 -0.61 -29.90 24.13
CA LYS A 76 0.08 -29.38 22.92
C LYS A 76 -0.85 -28.59 22.00
N THR A 77 -2.08 -29.08 21.82
CA THR A 77 -3.14 -28.40 21.08
C THR A 77 -4.21 -27.97 22.05
N PHE A 78 -4.53 -26.69 22.06
CA PHE A 78 -5.48 -26.10 22.99
C PHE A 78 -6.24 -24.94 22.35
N THR A 79 -7.46 -24.69 22.83
CA THR A 79 -8.27 -23.56 22.36
C THR A 79 -7.86 -22.27 23.07
N VAL A 80 -7.60 -21.22 22.30
CA VAL A 80 -7.48 -19.85 22.78
C VAL A 80 -8.76 -19.11 22.43
N LYS A 81 -9.43 -18.54 23.43
CA LYS A 81 -10.64 -17.74 23.26
C LYS A 81 -10.34 -16.27 23.48
N PHE A 82 -10.82 -15.46 22.56
CA PHE A 82 -10.64 -14.02 22.48
C PHE A 82 -11.89 -13.30 22.97
N GLY A 83 -11.71 -12.07 23.43
CA GLY A 83 -12.78 -11.17 23.78
C GLY A 83 -12.43 -9.75 23.34
N VAL A 84 -13.48 -8.97 23.09
CA VAL A 84 -13.41 -7.57 22.66
C VAL A 84 -14.44 -6.75 23.42
N LYS A 85 -14.13 -5.49 23.73
CA LYS A 85 -15.06 -4.49 24.27
C LYS A 85 -14.85 -3.17 23.56
N LYS A 86 -15.95 -2.45 23.31
CA LYS A 86 -15.98 -1.10 22.72
C LYS A 86 -15.16 -0.98 21.42
N LEU A 87 -15.00 -2.07 20.69
CA LEU A 87 -14.39 -2.12 19.37
C LEU A 87 -15.23 -3.07 18.52
N ASP A 88 -15.64 -2.61 17.35
CA ASP A 88 -16.38 -3.45 16.42
C ASP A 88 -15.44 -4.47 15.80
N LEU A 89 -15.84 -5.74 15.83
CA LEU A 89 -15.10 -6.85 15.26
C LEU A 89 -15.77 -7.27 13.96
N GLU A 90 -15.17 -6.95 12.83
CA GLU A 90 -15.74 -7.22 11.51
C GLU A 90 -14.79 -8.01 10.63
N PRO A 91 -15.31 -8.84 9.71
CA PRO A 91 -14.52 -9.38 8.62
C PRO A 91 -13.84 -8.26 7.81
N ILE A 92 -12.56 -8.48 7.48
CA ILE A 92 -11.70 -7.47 6.83
C ILE A 92 -12.20 -7.07 5.44
N ASP A 93 -13.03 -7.88 4.79
CA ASP A 93 -13.61 -7.64 3.47
C ASP A 93 -14.75 -6.59 3.47
N LYS A 94 -15.31 -6.26 4.63
CA LYS A 94 -16.41 -5.28 4.75
C LYS A 94 -15.98 -3.81 4.86
N GLN A 95 -14.68 -3.52 5.03
CA GLN A 95 -14.11 -2.17 5.16
C GLN A 95 -14.91 -1.21 6.06
N VAL A 96 -15.31 -1.68 7.25
CA VAL A 96 -16.07 -0.87 8.20
C VAL A 96 -15.12 0.11 8.91
N PRO A 97 -15.41 1.43 8.90
CA PRO A 97 -14.59 2.41 9.61
C PRO A 97 -14.49 2.11 11.11
N ASN A 98 -13.30 2.25 11.68
CA ASN A 98 -13.01 2.03 13.10
C ASN A 98 -13.27 0.60 13.63
N ALA A 99 -13.64 -0.34 12.76
CA ALA A 99 -13.68 -1.75 13.08
C ALA A 99 -12.27 -2.35 13.00
N GLY A 100 -12.03 -3.39 13.78
CA GLY A 100 -10.76 -4.09 13.82
C GLY A 100 -10.91 -5.59 13.73
N HIS A 101 -9.78 -6.27 13.82
CA HIS A 101 -9.69 -7.72 13.86
C HIS A 101 -8.54 -8.19 14.75
N HIS A 102 -8.59 -9.44 15.19
CA HIS A 102 -7.63 -9.97 16.14
C HIS A 102 -6.33 -10.41 15.46
N HIS A 103 -5.22 -10.22 16.18
CA HIS A 103 -3.92 -10.84 15.94
C HIS A 103 -3.48 -11.52 17.23
N LEU A 104 -3.01 -12.76 17.16
CA LEU A 104 -2.41 -13.45 18.30
C LEU A 104 -0.90 -13.48 18.14
N LEU A 105 -0.20 -12.82 19.06
CA LEU A 105 1.25 -12.87 19.18
C LEU A 105 1.64 -14.03 20.10
N VAL A 106 2.58 -14.86 19.63
CA VAL A 106 3.16 -15.99 20.36
C VAL A 106 4.64 -15.69 20.58
N ASP A 107 5.10 -15.79 21.83
CA ASP A 107 6.50 -15.58 22.24
C ASP A 107 7.12 -14.24 21.80
N GLN A 108 6.28 -13.24 21.58
CA GLN A 108 6.67 -11.87 21.31
C GLN A 108 5.62 -10.92 21.91
N LYS A 109 5.98 -9.64 22.00
CA LYS A 109 5.08 -8.61 22.54
C LYS A 109 4.78 -7.55 21.50
N VAL A 110 3.66 -6.86 21.66
CA VAL A 110 3.25 -5.80 20.73
C VAL A 110 4.29 -4.68 20.64
N GLU A 111 5.04 -4.42 21.70
CA GLU A 111 6.08 -3.39 21.74
C GLU A 111 7.31 -3.72 20.88
N SER A 112 7.49 -4.98 20.46
CA SER A 112 8.55 -5.34 19.50
C SER A 112 8.14 -5.11 18.05
N LEU A 113 6.88 -4.75 17.79
CA LEU A 113 6.38 -4.47 16.44
C LEU A 113 6.40 -2.96 16.17
N ASN A 114 6.68 -2.59 14.92
CA ASN A 114 6.49 -1.21 14.48
C ASN A 114 4.98 -0.92 14.35
N ALA A 115 4.47 -0.01 15.17
CA ALA A 115 3.04 0.28 15.22
C ALA A 115 2.50 1.00 13.96
N ASN A 116 3.39 1.62 13.17
CA ASN A 116 3.06 2.30 11.91
C ASN A 116 3.05 1.34 10.70
N GLU A 117 3.53 0.11 10.89
CA GLU A 117 3.54 -0.93 9.86
C GLU A 117 2.43 -1.95 10.11
N ALA A 118 2.05 -2.64 9.03
CA ALA A 118 1.15 -3.78 9.16
C ALA A 118 1.81 -4.83 10.06
N ILE A 119 1.03 -5.38 10.99
CA ILE A 119 1.45 -6.54 11.76
C ILE A 119 1.79 -7.66 10.76
N PRO A 120 3.03 -8.18 10.75
CA PRO A 120 3.42 -9.18 9.78
C PRO A 120 2.73 -10.51 10.11
N ALA A 121 2.22 -11.19 9.08
CA ALA A 121 1.72 -12.54 9.23
C ALA A 121 2.89 -13.53 9.30
N THR A 122 3.13 -14.09 10.47
CA THR A 122 4.23 -15.04 10.72
C THR A 122 3.73 -16.19 11.60
N PRO A 123 4.52 -17.27 11.77
CA PRO A 123 4.17 -18.34 12.72
C PRO A 123 3.96 -17.85 14.17
N THR A 124 4.53 -16.69 14.52
CA THR A 124 4.41 -16.08 15.86
C THR A 124 3.45 -14.89 15.90
N SER A 125 2.84 -14.52 14.77
CA SER A 125 1.89 -13.41 14.62
C SER A 125 0.76 -13.87 13.70
N ILE A 126 -0.29 -14.41 14.33
CA ILE A 126 -1.36 -15.15 13.66
C ILE A 126 -2.56 -14.21 13.44
N HIS A 127 -3.06 -14.13 12.21
CA HIS A 127 -4.10 -13.19 11.81
C HIS A 127 -5.51 -13.81 11.86
N PHE A 128 -6.49 -13.04 12.33
CA PHE A 128 -7.89 -13.45 12.42
C PHE A 128 -8.83 -12.41 11.79
N GLY A 129 -8.76 -12.28 10.47
CA GLY A 129 -9.52 -11.28 9.69
C GLY A 129 -10.97 -11.61 9.36
N LYS A 130 -11.57 -12.67 9.93
CA LYS A 130 -12.97 -13.09 9.70
C LYS A 130 -13.84 -12.90 10.95
N ALA A 131 -13.47 -11.93 11.80
CA ALA A 131 -14.09 -11.73 13.11
C ALA A 131 -14.06 -12.98 14.02
N GLN A 132 -12.98 -13.78 13.94
CA GLN A 132 -12.86 -14.96 14.81
C GLN A 132 -12.69 -14.54 16.26
N THR A 133 -13.32 -15.30 17.16
CA THR A 133 -13.25 -15.13 18.61
C THR A 133 -12.57 -16.31 19.30
N GLU A 134 -12.10 -17.29 18.56
CA GLU A 134 -11.28 -18.39 19.07
C GLU A 134 -10.43 -19.03 17.97
N THR A 135 -9.44 -19.79 18.41
CA THR A 135 -8.61 -20.64 17.55
C THR A 135 -8.15 -21.86 18.32
N GLU A 136 -7.92 -22.97 17.62
CA GLU A 136 -7.01 -24.00 18.11
C GLU A 136 -5.57 -23.55 17.84
N LEU A 137 -4.71 -23.67 18.85
CA LEU A 137 -3.29 -23.35 18.78
C LEU A 137 -2.50 -24.60 19.16
N THR A 138 -1.50 -24.93 18.34
CA THR A 138 -0.58 -26.04 18.62
C THR A 138 0.82 -25.47 18.87
N LEU A 139 1.38 -25.74 20.04
CA LEU A 139 2.72 -25.29 20.44
C LEU A 139 3.59 -26.48 20.89
N THR A 140 4.90 -26.26 20.87
CA THR A 140 5.86 -27.20 21.45
C THR A 140 5.73 -27.25 22.98
N PRO A 141 6.10 -28.37 23.66
CA PRO A 141 6.18 -28.38 25.12
C PRO A 141 7.13 -27.30 25.65
N GLY A 142 6.73 -26.61 26.71
CA GLY A 142 7.49 -25.52 27.30
C GLY A 142 6.64 -24.33 27.73
N LYS A 143 7.32 -23.27 28.16
CA LYS A 143 6.70 -22.02 28.57
C LYS A 143 6.58 -21.09 27.36
N HIS A 144 5.37 -20.65 27.07
CA HIS A 144 5.07 -19.72 25.97
C HIS A 144 4.33 -18.48 26.49
N THR A 145 4.46 -17.36 25.78
CA THR A 145 3.66 -16.15 26.04
C THR A 145 2.66 -15.90 24.93
N LEU A 146 1.45 -15.47 25.27
CA LEU A 146 0.40 -15.10 24.34
C LEU A 146 -0.05 -13.65 24.59
N GLN A 147 -0.23 -12.89 23.52
CA GLN A 147 -0.82 -11.55 23.57
C GLN A 147 -1.75 -11.32 22.40
N LEU A 148 -2.94 -10.78 22.66
CA LEU A 148 -3.90 -10.43 21.63
C LEU A 148 -3.74 -8.95 21.27
N VAL A 149 -3.79 -8.61 19.98
CA VAL A 149 -3.67 -7.23 19.48
C VAL A 149 -4.78 -6.97 18.48
N ALA A 150 -5.46 -5.83 18.58
CA ALA A 150 -6.40 -5.40 17.56
C ALA A 150 -5.65 -4.65 16.45
N GLY A 151 -5.87 -5.06 15.20
CA GLY A 151 -5.43 -4.31 14.02
C GLY A 151 -6.62 -3.72 13.27
N ASP A 152 -6.39 -2.60 12.60
CA ASP A 152 -7.36 -1.97 11.69
C ASP A 152 -7.51 -2.76 10.37
N ASN A 153 -8.24 -2.22 9.40
CA ASN A 153 -8.48 -2.85 8.11
C ASN A 153 -7.22 -3.07 7.25
N VAL A 154 -6.09 -2.43 7.59
CA VAL A 154 -4.79 -2.62 6.92
C VAL A 154 -3.78 -3.34 7.83
N HIS A 155 -4.26 -4.00 8.88
CA HIS A 155 -3.47 -4.76 9.87
C HIS A 155 -2.53 -3.89 10.71
N ARG A 156 -2.73 -2.58 10.76
CA ARG A 156 -1.93 -1.70 11.62
C ARG A 156 -2.56 -1.61 13.00
N GLN A 157 -1.72 -1.41 14.01
CA GLN A 157 -2.19 -1.18 15.37
C GLN A 157 -2.98 0.14 15.45
N PHE A 158 -4.08 0.16 16.20
CA PHE A 158 -4.82 1.39 16.53
C PHE A 158 -3.99 2.38 17.37
N GLU A 159 -4.43 3.65 17.43
CA GLU A 159 -3.85 4.72 18.27
C GLU A 159 -4.82 5.20 19.37
N PRO A 160 -4.55 4.98 20.66
CA PRO A 160 -3.45 4.18 21.21
C PRO A 160 -3.59 2.69 20.87
N THR A 161 -2.50 1.94 21.01
CA THR A 161 -2.50 0.50 20.73
C THR A 161 -3.49 -0.23 21.64
N VAL A 162 -4.39 -1.00 21.02
CA VAL A 162 -5.36 -1.85 21.69
C VAL A 162 -4.81 -3.28 21.74
N ALA A 163 -4.19 -3.63 22.88
CA ALA A 163 -3.61 -4.94 23.11
C ALA A 163 -4.01 -5.50 24.48
N SER A 164 -4.07 -6.82 24.59
CA SER A 164 -4.33 -7.50 25.85
C SER A 164 -3.10 -7.44 26.77
N LYS A 165 -3.32 -7.82 28.02
CA LYS A 165 -2.23 -8.30 28.88
C LYS A 165 -1.54 -9.49 28.20
N VAL A 166 -0.23 -9.58 28.37
CA VAL A 166 0.53 -10.80 28.06
C VAL A 166 0.17 -11.86 29.10
N ILE A 167 -0.15 -13.06 28.65
CA ILE A 167 -0.31 -14.23 29.51
C ILE A 167 0.80 -15.24 29.24
N THR A 168 1.13 -16.04 30.24
CA THR A 168 2.03 -17.19 30.13
C THR A 168 1.19 -18.47 30.12
N VAL A 169 1.55 -19.42 29.25
CA VAL A 169 0.98 -20.77 29.24
C VAL A 169 2.11 -21.81 29.33
N ASN A 170 1.83 -22.90 30.01
CA ASN A 170 2.77 -24.02 30.18
C ASN A 170 2.25 -25.22 29.39
N VAL A 171 2.89 -25.52 28.26
CA VAL A 171 2.49 -26.60 27.36
C VAL A 171 3.19 -27.89 27.78
N LYS A 172 2.43 -28.98 27.96
CA LYS A 172 2.94 -30.31 28.36
C LYS A 172 3.09 -31.28 27.18
#